data_AF-A0A7R9DUE5-F1
#
_entry.id   AF-A0A7R9DUE5-F1
#
_cell.length_a   1.000
_cell.length_b   1.000
_cell.length_c   1.000
_cell.angle_alpha   90.00
_cell.angle_beta   90.00
_cell.angle_gamma   90.00
#
_symmetry.space_group_name_H-M   'P 1'
#
loop_
_entity.id
_entity.type
_entity.pdbx_description
1 polymer ?
#
loop_
_entity_poly.entity_id
_entity_poly.type
_entity_poly.pdbx_seq_one_letter_code
_entity_poly.pdbx_strand_id
1 'polypeptide(L)'
;VLTAQSKTALVHKTSVNCSNFDLNFPYPFFIFGEKIRTRAVSCKQMTMVTPINLLLFGSRKVEFVDNVVRLDGWINLAIDPVVASGIVALRPALESMVIRASKEPETITELSPLDEKVVSVIRQLVKLNAGRHELDPVGSGGGFVSRRPPRGHMSWGFDDGP
;
A
#
# COMPACT_ATOMS: atom_id res chain seq x y z
N VAL A 1 10.28 7.11 9.99
CA VAL A 1 9.66 7.13 8.64
C VAL A 1 10.00 8.45 7.96
N LEU A 2 10.45 8.43 6.71
CA LEU A 2 10.63 9.64 5.92
C LEU A 2 9.32 10.01 5.23
N THR A 3 8.94 11.28 5.31
CA THR A 3 7.77 11.79 4.60
C THR A 3 8.20 12.53 3.34
N ALA A 4 7.27 12.73 2.40
CA ALA A 4 7.51 13.49 1.16
C ALA A 4 8.05 14.92 1.38
N GLN A 5 7.97 15.45 2.61
CA GLN A 5 8.48 16.77 2.98
C GLN A 5 9.90 16.71 3.58
N SER A 6 10.62 15.59 3.40
CA SER A 6 11.95 15.32 3.99
C SER A 6 11.98 15.45 5.51
N LYS A 7 10.82 15.33 6.17
CA LYS A 7 10.71 15.34 7.63
C LYS A 7 10.62 13.91 8.14
N THR A 8 11.42 13.62 9.16
CA THR A 8 11.27 12.40 9.94
C THR A 8 9.95 12.44 10.69
N ALA A 9 9.20 11.35 10.59
CA ALA A 9 7.97 11.11 11.30
C ALA A 9 8.04 9.77 12.02
N LEU A 10 7.38 9.71 13.18
CA LEU A 10 7.18 8.51 13.96
C LEU A 10 5.86 7.85 13.58
N VAL A 11 5.80 6.53 13.69
CA VAL A 11 4.52 5.81 13.67
C VAL A 11 3.82 6.12 14.99
N HIS A 12 2.56 6.54 14.95
CA HIS A 12 1.82 6.84 16.18
C HIS A 12 1.66 5.58 17.04
N LYS A 13 1.75 5.72 18.37
CA LYS A 13 1.73 4.60 19.35
C LYS A 13 0.48 3.71 19.29
N THR A 14 -0.64 4.26 18.79
CA THR A 14 -1.91 3.51 18.63
C THR A 14 -2.05 2.88 17.25
N SER A 15 -1.06 3.01 16.37
CA SER A 15 -1.10 2.38 15.06
C SER A 15 -0.87 0.88 15.20
N VAL A 16 -1.57 0.07 14.42
CA VAL A 16 -1.33 -1.38 14.32
C VAL A 16 0.07 -1.70 13.78
N ASN A 17 0.71 -0.74 13.10
CA ASN A 17 2.08 -0.83 12.62
C ASN A 17 3.12 -0.39 13.67
N CYS A 18 2.69 -0.04 14.89
CA CYS A 18 3.56 0.27 16.02
C CYS A 18 3.55 -0.91 17.00
N SER A 19 4.60 -1.71 16.99
CA SER A 19 4.73 -2.92 17.82
C SER A 19 6.07 -2.91 18.54
N ASN A 20 6.09 -3.48 19.75
CA ASN A 20 7.31 -3.74 20.49
C ASN A 20 8.05 -5.01 20.00
N PHE A 21 7.42 -5.76 19.10
CA PHE A 21 7.98 -6.92 18.42
C PHE A 21 8.36 -6.56 16.99
N ASP A 22 9.38 -7.23 16.44
CA ASP A 22 9.82 -7.05 15.06
C ASP A 22 8.67 -7.27 14.08
N LEU A 23 8.35 -6.23 13.32
CA LEU A 23 7.42 -6.27 12.21
C LEU A 23 8.21 -6.26 10.91
N ASN A 24 8.08 -7.33 10.13
CA ASN A 24 8.64 -7.37 8.78
C ASN A 24 7.59 -6.89 7.77
N PHE A 25 7.84 -5.76 7.13
CA PHE A 25 6.97 -5.23 6.09
C PHE A 25 7.51 -5.61 4.71
N PRO A 26 6.76 -6.34 3.87
CA PRO A 26 7.18 -6.71 2.53
C PRO A 26 7.51 -5.53 1.62
N TYR A 27 6.91 -4.36 1.91
CA TYR A 27 7.16 -3.11 1.21
C TYR A 27 7.43 -1.98 2.19
N PRO A 28 8.44 -1.13 1.95
CA PRO A 28 8.81 -0.03 2.83
C PRO A 28 7.99 1.25 2.60
N PHE A 29 6.81 1.15 1.98
CA PHE A 29 5.99 2.30 1.59
C PHE A 29 4.69 2.36 2.40
N PHE A 30 4.37 3.54 2.91
CA PHE A 30 3.16 3.78 3.68
C PHE A 30 2.49 5.08 3.27
N ILE A 31 1.17 5.02 3.18
CA ILE A 31 0.30 6.21 3.19
C ILE A 31 -0.28 6.38 4.59
N PHE A 32 -0.65 7.61 4.96
CA PHE A 32 -1.23 7.92 6.26
C PHE A 32 -2.38 8.90 6.10
N GLY A 33 -3.44 8.71 6.88
CA GLY A 33 -4.61 9.61 6.89
C GLY A 33 -4.42 10.86 7.73
N GLU A 34 -3.66 10.77 8.83
CA GLU A 34 -3.54 11.86 9.80
C GLU A 34 -2.09 12.16 10.14
N LYS A 35 -1.73 13.45 10.10
CA LYS A 35 -0.43 13.99 10.53
C LYS A 35 -0.59 14.80 11.80
N ILE A 36 -0.08 14.27 12.90
CA ILE A 36 -0.11 14.93 14.20
C ILE A 36 1.23 15.63 14.41
N ARG A 37 1.20 16.93 14.69
CA ARG A 37 2.38 17.73 15.03
C ARG A 37 2.32 18.12 16.50
N THR A 38 3.22 17.54 17.30
CA THR A 38 3.42 17.95 18.70
C THR A 38 4.91 18.28 18.89
N ARG A 39 5.59 17.68 19.87
CA ARG A 39 7.05 17.72 19.99
C ARG A 39 7.76 16.98 18.85
N ALA A 40 7.10 15.97 18.29
CA ALA A 40 7.53 15.26 17.10
C ALA A 40 6.38 15.18 16.09
N VAL A 41 6.71 14.90 14.83
CA VAL A 41 5.72 14.57 13.81
C VAL A 41 5.38 13.09 13.94
N SER A 42 4.09 12.77 14.05
CA SER A 42 3.62 11.37 14.04
C SER A 42 2.51 11.17 13.02
N CYS A 43 2.47 9.96 12.46
CA CYS A 43 1.49 9.54 11.45
C CYS A 43 0.55 8.49 12.04
N LYS A 44 -0.76 8.67 11.86
CA LYS A 44 -1.81 7.73 12.26
C LYS A 44 -2.60 7.27 11.03
N GLN A 45 -3.35 6.17 11.18
CA GLN A 45 -4.07 5.51 10.08
C GLN A 45 -3.13 5.17 8.92
N MET A 46 -2.07 4.43 9.24
CA MET A 46 -1.03 4.08 8.28
C MET A 46 -1.36 2.76 7.59
N THR A 47 -1.27 2.76 6.26
CA THR A 47 -1.49 1.56 5.43
C THR A 47 -0.26 1.33 4.56
N MET A 48 0.27 0.11 4.59
CA MET A 48 1.35 -0.30 3.69
C MET A 48 0.82 -0.38 2.25
N VAL A 49 1.58 0.12 1.28
CA VAL A 49 1.21 0.10 -0.14
C VAL A 49 2.33 -0.48 -0.99
N THR A 50 1.97 -1.04 -2.15
CA THR A 50 2.95 -1.57 -3.11
C THR A 50 3.56 -0.44 -3.95
N PRO A 51 4.75 -0.64 -4.56
CA PRO A 51 5.31 0.29 -5.54
C PRO A 51 4.36 0.55 -6.72
N ILE A 52 3.62 -0.48 -7.15
CA ILE A 52 2.65 -0.38 -8.25
C ILE A 52 1.50 0.55 -7.88
N ASN A 53 1.01 0.52 -6.64
CA ASN A 53 -0.02 1.46 -6.17
C ASN A 53 0.47 2.91 -6.23
N LEU A 54 1.74 3.15 -5.88
CA LEU A 54 2.35 4.47 -6.00
C LEU A 54 2.49 4.91 -7.48
N LEU A 55 2.87 3.98 -8.37
CA LEU A 55 2.94 4.21 -9.81
C LEU A 55 1.57 4.41 -10.49
N LEU A 56 0.48 3.88 -9.95
CA LEU A 56 -0.85 4.08 -10.52
C LEU A 56 -1.55 5.33 -9.97
N PHE A 57 -1.50 5.53 -8.64
CA PHE A 57 -2.36 6.51 -7.97
C PHE A 57 -1.58 7.55 -7.15
N GLY A 58 -0.34 7.24 -6.75
CA GLY A 58 0.39 8.02 -5.75
C GLY A 58 1.24 9.15 -6.33
N SER A 59 1.90 8.91 -7.46
CA SER A 59 2.86 9.87 -8.01
C SER A 59 2.25 10.81 -9.02
N ARG A 60 2.73 12.05 -9.07
CA ARG A 60 2.39 13.03 -10.12
C ARG A 60 3.44 13.06 -11.22
N LYS A 61 4.71 12.91 -10.85
CA LYS A 61 5.84 12.91 -11.77
C LYS A 61 6.56 11.56 -11.70
N VAL A 62 6.84 10.98 -12.85
CA VAL A 62 7.63 9.74 -13.00
C VAL A 62 8.74 10.02 -13.98
N GLU A 63 9.98 9.83 -13.56
CA GLU A 63 11.17 10.10 -14.36
C GLU A 63 12.11 8.91 -14.31
N PHE A 64 12.88 8.69 -15.37
CA PHE A 64 13.98 7.74 -15.37
C PHE A 64 15.30 8.50 -15.31
N VAL A 65 15.98 8.43 -14.17
CA VAL A 65 17.21 9.19 -13.89
C VAL A 65 18.15 8.28 -13.10
N ASP A 66 19.46 8.33 -13.38
CA ASP A 66 20.47 7.53 -12.69
C ASP A 66 20.18 6.01 -12.71
N ASN A 67 19.65 5.50 -13.84
CA ASN A 67 19.23 4.10 -14.01
C ASN A 67 18.14 3.62 -13.03
N VAL A 68 17.37 4.51 -12.42
CA VAL A 68 16.23 4.18 -11.57
C VAL A 68 14.98 4.96 -11.97
N VAL A 69 13.81 4.38 -11.72
CA VAL A 69 12.53 5.08 -11.90
C VAL A 69 12.25 5.90 -10.64
N ARG A 70 12.26 7.23 -10.75
CA ARG A 70 12.06 8.17 -9.65
C ARG A 70 10.64 8.75 -9.68
N LEU A 71 9.93 8.61 -8.56
CA LEU A 71 8.59 9.18 -8.34
C LEU A 71 8.69 10.47 -7.55
N ASP A 72 8.06 11.53 -8.05
CA ASP A 72 7.96 12.87 -7.43
C ASP A 72 9.29 13.46 -6.95
N GLY A 73 10.40 13.02 -7.54
CA GLY A 73 11.75 13.49 -7.19
C GLY A 73 12.36 12.87 -5.93
N TRP A 74 11.72 11.92 -5.25
CA TRP A 74 12.22 11.41 -3.95
C TRP A 74 12.07 9.90 -3.72
N ILE A 75 11.14 9.20 -4.39
CA ILE A 75 11.03 7.73 -4.27
C ILE A 75 11.72 7.08 -5.46
N ASN A 76 12.80 6.35 -5.21
CA ASN A 76 13.50 5.59 -6.25
C ASN A 76 13.00 4.14 -6.25
N LEU A 77 12.59 3.65 -7.42
CA LEU A 77 12.16 2.28 -7.66
C LEU A 77 13.14 1.58 -8.61
N ALA A 78 13.61 0.41 -8.19
CA ALA A 78 14.34 -0.53 -9.04
C ALA A 78 13.33 -1.37 -9.85
N ILE A 79 12.77 -0.77 -10.90
CA ILE A 79 11.83 -1.40 -11.82
C ILE A 79 12.29 -1.10 -13.24
N ASP A 80 12.05 -2.04 -14.16
CA ASP A 80 12.28 -1.83 -15.58
C ASP A 80 11.48 -0.60 -16.07
N PRO A 81 12.13 0.37 -16.74
CA PRO A 81 11.47 1.60 -17.18
C PRO A 81 10.36 1.35 -18.20
N VAL A 82 10.47 0.32 -19.04
CA VAL A 82 9.43 -0.09 -20.00
C VAL A 82 8.20 -0.57 -19.23
N VAL A 83 8.38 -1.44 -18.23
CA VAL A 83 7.29 -1.92 -17.38
C VAL A 83 6.63 -0.77 -16.62
N ALA A 84 7.43 0.12 -16.02
CA ALA A 84 6.92 1.29 -15.32
C ALA A 84 6.11 2.20 -16.27
N SER A 85 6.59 2.44 -17.49
CA SER A 85 5.89 3.25 -18.48
C SER A 85 4.55 2.62 -18.89
N GLY A 86 4.49 1.30 -19.05
CA GLY A 86 3.25 0.59 -19.37
C GLY A 86 2.21 0.69 -18.27
N ILE A 87 2.63 0.63 -17.00
CA ILE A 87 1.74 0.84 -15.84
C ILE A 87 1.22 2.29 -15.82
N VAL A 88 2.10 3.27 -16.02
CA VAL A 88 1.73 4.70 -16.04
C VAL A 88 0.79 5.03 -17.21
N ALA A 89 0.94 4.36 -18.35
CA ALA A 89 0.08 4.53 -19.53
C ALA A 89 -1.38 4.12 -19.28
N LEU A 90 -1.70 3.39 -18.20
CA LEU A 90 -3.07 3.07 -17.81
C LEU A 90 -3.81 4.25 -17.13
N ARG A 91 -3.08 5.25 -16.64
CA ARG A 91 -3.66 6.37 -15.89
C ARG A 91 -4.69 7.18 -16.68
N PRO A 92 -4.46 7.55 -17.96
CA PRO A 92 -5.46 8.30 -18.73
C PRO A 92 -6.77 7.53 -18.90
N ALA A 93 -6.69 6.20 -19.04
CA ALA A 93 -7.88 5.35 -19.11
C ALA A 93 -8.65 5.35 -17.78
N LEU A 94 -7.95 5.25 -16.66
CA LEU A 94 -8.49 5.39 -15.31
C LEU A 94 -9.17 6.75 -15.09
N GLU A 95 -8.48 7.84 -15.42
CA GLU A 95 -8.99 9.20 -15.28
C GLU A 95 -10.25 9.41 -16.13
N SER A 96 -10.25 8.94 -17.38
CA SER A 96 -11.41 8.98 -18.27
C SER A 96 -12.61 8.22 -17.69
N MET A 97 -12.39 7.03 -17.12
CA MET A 97 -13.45 6.29 -16.42
C MET A 97 -14.01 7.07 -15.23
N VAL A 98 -13.15 7.65 -14.39
CA VAL A 98 -13.58 8.45 -13.22
C VAL A 98 -14.37 9.68 -13.65
N ILE A 99 -13.95 10.36 -14.73
CA ILE A 99 -14.66 11.52 -15.27
C ILE A 99 -16.06 11.13 -15.76
N ARG A 100 -16.19 10.03 -16.51
CA ARG A 100 -17.50 9.54 -16.98
C ARG A 100 -18.40 9.13 -15.82
N ALA A 101 -17.87 8.32 -14.90
CA ALA A 101 -18.57 7.91 -13.68
C ALA A 101 -19.06 9.10 -12.85
N SER A 102 -18.32 10.22 -12.85
CA SER A 102 -18.72 11.44 -12.14
C SER A 102 -19.79 12.25 -12.86
N LYS A 103 -19.84 12.18 -14.20
CA LYS A 103 -20.85 12.88 -15.03
C LYS A 103 -22.17 12.11 -15.07
N GLU A 104 -22.09 10.79 -15.21
CA GLU A 104 -23.21 9.89 -15.41
C GLU A 104 -23.03 8.66 -14.48
N PRO A 105 -23.37 8.78 -13.18
CA PRO A 105 -23.08 7.74 -12.20
C PRO A 105 -23.81 6.42 -12.48
N GLU A 106 -24.95 6.47 -13.19
CA GLU A 106 -25.73 5.29 -13.57
C GLU A 106 -24.97 4.41 -14.59
N THR A 107 -24.00 4.96 -15.31
CA THR A 107 -23.17 4.20 -16.27
C THR A 107 -22.11 3.31 -15.60
N ILE A 108 -21.89 3.45 -14.29
CA ILE A 108 -20.93 2.59 -13.54
C ILE A 108 -21.37 1.12 -13.57
N THR A 109 -22.67 0.85 -13.62
CA THR A 109 -23.19 -0.52 -13.70
C THR A 109 -23.07 -1.13 -15.10
N GLU A 110 -22.86 -0.30 -16.13
CA GLU A 110 -22.78 -0.71 -17.54
C GLU A 110 -21.44 -0.28 -18.14
N LEU A 111 -20.36 -0.92 -17.68
CA LEU A 111 -19.03 -0.66 -18.20
C LEU A 111 -18.92 -1.13 -19.66
N SER A 112 -18.23 -0.34 -20.49
CA SER A 112 -17.91 -0.79 -21.85
C SER A 112 -16.97 -2.01 -21.82
N PRO A 113 -16.96 -2.87 -22.86
CA PRO A 113 -16.04 -4.01 -22.91
C PRO A 113 -14.55 -3.64 -22.82
N LEU A 114 -14.20 -2.39 -23.17
CA LEU A 114 -12.85 -1.88 -23.02
C LEU A 114 -12.57 -1.51 -21.55
N ASP A 115 -13.50 -0.83 -20.88
CA ASP A 115 -13.37 -0.43 -19.49
C ASP A 115 -13.28 -1.65 -18.56
N GLU A 116 -14.05 -2.69 -18.83
CA GLU A 116 -13.98 -3.96 -18.09
C GLU A 116 -12.58 -4.57 -18.16
N LYS A 117 -11.95 -4.56 -19.35
CA LYS A 117 -10.58 -5.04 -19.54
C LYS A 117 -9.58 -4.19 -18.77
N VAL A 118 -9.72 -2.86 -18.84
CA VAL A 118 -8.84 -1.93 -18.11
C VAL A 118 -8.95 -2.16 -16.60
N VAL A 119 -10.17 -2.22 -16.06
CA VAL A 119 -10.44 -2.51 -14.64
C VAL A 119 -9.88 -3.88 -14.25
N SER A 120 -10.01 -4.90 -15.11
CA SER A 120 -9.47 -6.23 -14.87
C SER A 120 -7.94 -6.22 -14.74
N VAL A 121 -7.24 -5.55 -15.67
CA VAL A 121 -5.78 -5.39 -15.62
C VAL A 121 -5.36 -4.67 -14.35
N ILE A 122 -6.01 -3.56 -14.02
CA ILE A 122 -5.69 -2.77 -12.81
C ILE A 122 -5.93 -3.60 -11.55
N ARG A 123 -7.04 -4.33 -11.48
CA ARG A 123 -7.36 -5.22 -10.34
C ARG A 123 -6.27 -6.27 -10.15
N GLN A 124 -5.65 -6.76 -11.21
CA GLN A 124 -4.52 -7.69 -11.11
C GLN A 124 -3.24 -6.98 -10.65
N LEU A 125 -2.96 -5.78 -11.15
CA LEU A 125 -1.78 -4.99 -10.82
C LEU A 125 -1.75 -4.48 -9.37
N VAL A 126 -2.91 -4.19 -8.77
CA VAL A 126 -2.97 -3.67 -7.38
C VAL A 126 -2.91 -4.77 -6.31
N LYS A 127 -2.84 -6.05 -6.70
CA LYS A 127 -2.67 -7.16 -5.75
C LYS A 127 -1.34 -7.03 -5.03
N LEU A 128 -1.31 -7.46 -3.76
CA LEU A 128 -0.12 -7.38 -2.92
C LEU A 128 1.11 -8.11 -3.50
N ASN A 129 0.85 -9.17 -4.28
CA ASN A 129 1.89 -10.00 -4.92
C ASN A 129 2.17 -9.63 -6.38
N ALA A 130 1.57 -8.56 -6.91
CA ALA A 130 1.89 -8.09 -8.25
C ALA A 130 3.35 -7.57 -8.31
N GLY A 131 4.08 -7.93 -9.38
CA GLY A 131 5.49 -7.55 -9.56
C GLY A 131 6.48 -8.31 -8.67
N ARG A 132 6.05 -9.36 -7.97
CA ARG A 132 6.89 -10.24 -7.14
C ARG A 132 7.32 -11.51 -7.88
N HIS A 133 7.82 -11.38 -9.10
CA HIS A 133 8.35 -12.54 -9.83
C HIS A 133 9.52 -13.15 -9.05
N GLU A 134 9.54 -14.48 -8.90
CA GLU A 134 10.58 -15.23 -8.14
C GLU A 134 10.72 -14.89 -6.65
N LEU A 135 9.77 -14.15 -6.07
CA LEU A 135 9.75 -13.88 -4.63
C LEU A 135 8.65 -14.69 -3.94
N ASP A 136 8.87 -15.01 -2.67
CA ASP A 136 7.85 -15.66 -1.86
C ASP A 136 6.55 -14.81 -1.83
N PRO A 137 5.38 -15.46 -2.03
CA PRO A 137 4.10 -14.79 -1.94
C PRO A 137 3.89 -14.21 -0.53
N VAL A 138 3.55 -12.93 -0.49
CA VAL A 138 3.05 -12.31 0.73
C VAL A 138 1.68 -12.92 1.06
N GLY A 139 1.60 -13.62 2.19
CA GLY A 139 0.34 -14.14 2.73
C GLY A 139 0.08 -15.64 2.57
N SER A 140 0.96 -16.41 1.91
CA SER A 140 0.79 -17.87 1.75
C SER A 140 1.29 -18.72 2.93
N GLY A 141 1.71 -18.10 4.04
CA GLY A 141 2.31 -18.82 5.18
C GLY A 141 2.22 -18.06 6.52
N GLY A 142 1.04 -17.55 6.86
CA GLY A 142 0.81 -16.70 8.01
C GLY A 142 0.79 -15.23 7.60
N GLY A 143 -0.14 -14.45 8.17
CA GLY A 143 -0.33 -13.03 7.85
C GLY A 143 0.89 -12.16 8.23
N PHE A 144 0.67 -10.92 8.63
CA PHE A 144 1.70 -10.14 9.32
C PHE A 144 2.05 -10.86 10.63
N VAL A 145 2.94 -11.87 10.58
CA VAL A 145 3.20 -12.78 11.70
C VAL A 145 3.97 -12.01 12.75
N SER A 146 3.25 -11.40 13.68
CA SER A 146 3.80 -11.19 15.02
C SER A 146 4.17 -12.58 15.54
N ARG A 147 5.44 -12.80 15.91
CA ARG A 147 5.91 -14.00 16.63
C ARG A 147 5.36 -14.03 18.05
N ARG A 148 4.05 -13.84 18.19
CA ARG A 148 3.37 -13.81 19.47
C ARG A 148 3.13 -15.25 19.91
N PRO A 149 3.54 -15.64 21.12
CA PRO A 149 3.05 -16.87 21.73
C PRO A 149 1.52 -16.84 21.79
N PRO A 150 0.82 -17.96 21.52
CA PRO A 150 -0.62 -18.05 21.73
C PRO A 150 -0.97 -17.60 23.15
N ARG A 151 -1.89 -16.64 23.28
CA ARG A 151 -2.41 -16.27 24.60
C ARG A 151 -3.27 -17.43 25.09
N GLY A 152 -2.73 -18.23 26.01
CA GLY A 152 -3.52 -19.20 26.76
C GLY A 152 -4.61 -18.47 27.54
N HIS A 153 -5.86 -18.90 27.40
CA HIS A 153 -6.95 -18.47 28.25
C HIS A 153 -6.71 -19.10 29.63
N MET A 154 -6.09 -18.36 30.56
CA MET A 154 -6.06 -18.78 31.97
C MET A 154 -7.49 -18.73 32.50
N SER A 155 -8.20 -19.85 32.41
CA SER A 155 -9.40 -20.07 33.21
C SER A 155 -8.93 -20.25 34.64
N TRP A 156 -9.06 -19.19 35.45
CA TRP A 156 -8.93 -19.29 36.90
C TRP A 156 -10.11 -20.13 37.41
N GLY A 157 -9.90 -21.44 37.49
CA GLY A 157 -10.80 -22.33 38.20
C GLY A 157 -10.73 -22.00 39.68
N PHE A 158 -11.82 -21.45 40.21
CA PHE A 158 -12.08 -21.50 41.65
C PHE A 158 -12.35 -22.96 42.00
N ASP A 159 -11.39 -23.57 42.69
CA ASP A 159 -11.52 -24.87 43.34
C ASP A 159 -12.17 -24.60 44.71
N ASP A 160 -13.49 -24.79 44.79
CA ASP A 160 -14.22 -24.82 46.05
C ASP A 160 -14.32 -26.28 46.51
N GLY A 161 -13.59 -26.60 47.57
CA GLY A 161 -13.80 -27.79 48.37
C GLY A 161 -13.08 -27.67 49.72
N PRO A 162 -13.41 -28.50 50.71
CA PRO A 162 -14.54 -29.44 50.83
C PRO A 162 -15.72 -28.92 51.67
#